data_AF-A0A7V1HER5-F1
#
_entry.id   AF-A0A7V1HER5-F1
#
_cell.length_a   1.000
_cell.length_b   1.000
_cell.length_c   1.000
_cell.angle_alpha   90.00
_cell.angle_beta   90.00
_cell.angle_gamma   90.00
#
_symmetry.space_group_name_H-M   'P 1'
#
loop_
_entity.id
_entity.type
_entity.pdbx_description
1 polymer ?
#
loop_
_entity_poly.entity_id
_entity_poly.type
_entity_poly.pdbx_seq_one_letter_code
_entity_poly.pdbx_strand_id
1 'polypeptide(L)' 'MLIPLPLTVDRLQRLIKKVDKRIIMVELIDFFEKAGWEDRRSVTFRLIIRDEHKTLTKEEVDLLWSNVVAVMKKEGATIR' A
#
# COMPACT_ATOMS: atom_id res chain seq x y z
N MET A 1 -2.20 -6.35 -4.37
CA MET A 1 -3.34 -5.44 -4.57
C MET A 1 -3.55 -5.23 -6.06
N LEU A 2 -4.79 -5.18 -6.54
CA LEU A 2 -5.10 -4.94 -7.95
C LEU A 2 -5.38 -3.45 -8.18
N ILE A 3 -4.68 -2.82 -9.12
CA ILE A 3 -4.75 -1.38 -9.39
C ILE A 3 -5.06 -1.10 -10.87
N PRO A 4 -5.74 0.03 -11.19
CA PRO A 4 -5.83 0.54 -12.54
C PRO A 4 -4.45 0.80 -13.17
N LEU A 5 -4.26 0.51 -14.45
CA LEU A 5 -3.00 0.76 -15.18
C LEU A 5 -2.51 2.23 -15.12
N PRO A 6 -3.37 3.26 -15.16
CA PRO A 6 -2.92 4.65 -15.08
C PRO A 6 -2.26 5.01 -13.74
N LEU A 7 -2.47 4.23 -12.67
CA LEU A 7 -1.82 4.47 -11.39
C LEU A 7 -0.39 3.95 -11.42
N THR A 8 0.56 4.87 -11.24
CA THR A 8 1.96 4.52 -11.14
C THR A 8 2.32 4.01 -9.75
N VAL A 9 3.30 3.12 -9.70
CA VAL A 9 3.87 2.58 -8.46
C VAL A 9 4.38 3.72 -7.57
N ASP A 10 5.08 4.70 -8.15
CA ASP A 10 5.60 5.87 -7.43
C ASP A 10 4.49 6.70 -6.76
N ARG A 11 3.37 6.94 -7.47
CA ARG A 11 2.21 7.64 -6.88
C ARG A 11 1.67 6.89 -5.68
N LEU A 12 1.51 5.58 -5.80
CA LEU A 12 1.02 4.72 -4.72
C LEU A 12 1.98 4.71 -3.53
N GLN A 13 3.29 4.57 -3.75
CA GLN A 13 4.31 4.64 -2.70
C GLN A 13 4.25 5.97 -1.95
N ARG A 14 4.15 7.10 -2.67
CA ARG A 14 4.03 8.43 -2.07
C ARG A 14 2.74 8.58 -1.25
N LEU A 15 1.62 8.06 -1.74
CA LEU A 15 0.36 8.07 -0.99
C LEU A 15 0.45 7.24 0.29
N ILE A 16 0.98 6.01 0.20
CA ILE A 16 1.15 5.13 1.37
C ILE A 16 2.06 5.78 2.41
N LYS A 17 3.22 6.34 2.02
CA LYS A 17 4.14 7.03 2.94
C LYS A 17 3.51 8.24 3.64
N LYS A 18 2.55 8.91 2.99
CA LYS A 18 1.85 10.07 3.56
C LYS A 18 0.76 9.71 4.57
N VAL A 19 0.36 8.44 4.66
CA VAL A 19 -0.69 8.00 5.59
C VAL A 19 -0.25 8.20 7.04
N ASP A 20 1.00 7.83 7.35
CA ASP A 20 1.54 7.92 8.71
C ASP A 20 3.06 8.04 8.67
N LYS A 21 3.62 8.93 9.50
CA LYS A 21 5.06 9.16 9.63
C LYS A 21 5.85 7.92 10.07
N ARG A 22 5.19 6.96 10.72
CA ARG A 22 5.78 5.70 11.18
C ARG A 22 6.03 4.72 10.03
N ILE A 23 5.49 4.96 8.83
CA ILE A 23 5.79 4.19 7.63
C ILE A 23 7.12 4.69 7.06
N ILE A 24 8.21 4.05 7.46
CA ILE A 24 9.56 4.48 7.06
C ILE A 24 9.97 3.95 5.68
N MET A 25 9.35 2.85 5.23
CA MET A 25 9.67 2.24 3.94
C MET A 25 8.43 1.68 3.26
N VAL A 26 8.36 1.87 1.95
CA VAL A 26 7.34 1.27 1.06
C VAL A 26 8.07 0.85 -0.21
N GLU A 27 8.16 -0.46 -0.43
CA GLU A 27 8.94 -1.05 -1.51
C GLU A 27 8.05 -1.95 -2.36
N LEU A 28 8.12 -1.80 -3.69
CA LEU A 28 7.49 -2.73 -4.61
C LEU A 28 8.32 -4.01 -4.63
N ILE A 29 7.72 -5.13 -4.24
CA ILE A 29 8.39 -6.44 -4.22
C ILE A 29 8.05 -7.23 -5.48
N ASP A 30 6.83 -7.07 -6.00
CA ASP A 30 6.37 -7.83 -7.14
C ASP A 30 5.27 -7.08 -7.90
N PHE A 31 5.17 -7.33 -9.19
CA PHE A 31 4.04 -6.91 -10.01
C PHE A 31 3.70 -8.00 -11.01
N PHE A 32 2.41 -8.15 -11.29
CA PHE A 32 1.90 -9.20 -12.16
C PHE A 32 0.75 -8.70 -13.01
N GLU A 33 0.76 -9.09 -14.27
CA GLU A 33 -0.27 -8.80 -15.26
C GLU A 33 -0.71 -10.12 -15.89
N LYS A 34 -2.01 -10.25 -16.15
CA LYS A 34 -2.58 -11.45 -16.77
C LYS A 34 -3.43 -11.05 -17.96
N ALA A 35 -3.35 -11.81 -19.03
CA ALA A 35 -4.29 -11.71 -20.14
C ALA A 35 -5.74 -11.84 -19.61
N GLY A 36 -6.58 -10.84 -19.91
CA GLY A 36 -7.96 -10.73 -19.41
C GLY A 36 -8.15 -9.83 -18.19
N TRP A 37 -7.11 -9.19 -17.65
CA TRP A 37 -7.26 -8.13 -16.63
C TRP A 37 -7.32 -6.72 -17.22
N GLU A 38 -7.26 -6.63 -18.56
CA GLU A 38 -7.40 -5.42 -19.41
C GLU A 38 -6.74 -4.18 -18.79
N ASP A 39 -7.50 -3.39 -18.03
CA ASP A 39 -7.05 -2.12 -17.47
C ASP A 39 -6.47 -2.23 -16.04
N ARG A 40 -6.05 -3.43 -15.61
CA ARG A 40 -5.55 -3.66 -14.26
C ARG A 40 -4.29 -4.50 -14.19
N ARG A 41 -3.48 -4.19 -13.18
CA ARG A 41 -2.31 -4.98 -12.78
C ARG A 41 -2.32 -5.25 -11.29
N SER A 42 -1.75 -6.38 -10.88
CA SER A 42 -1.49 -6.67 -9.49
C SER A 42 -0.12 -6.14 -9.11
N VAL A 43 -0.02 -5.50 -7.94
CA VAL A 43 1.24 -5.06 -7.35
C VAL A 43 1.30 -5.51 -5.89
N THR A 44 2.49 -5.84 -5.42
CA THR A 44 2.74 -6.28 -4.05
C THR A 44 3.75 -5.34 -3.42
N PHE A 45 3.38 -4.73 -2.29
CA PHE A 45 4.25 -3.83 -1.54
C PHE A 45 4.67 -4.46 -0.22
N ARG A 46 5.93 -4.23 0.15
CA ARG A 46 6.42 -4.40 1.52
C ARG A 46 6.45 -3.04 2.20
N LEU A 47 5.86 -2.99 3.38
CA LEU A 47 5.89 -1.82 4.23
C LEU A 47 6.77 -2.13 5.45
N ILE A 48 7.56 -1.15 5.88
CA ILE A 48 8.20 -1.17 7.21
C ILE A 48 7.58 -0.07 8.03
N ILE A 49 7.02 -0.46 9.18
CA ILE A 49 6.42 0.43 10.16
C ILE A 49 7.29 0.40 11.40
N ARG A 50 7.69 1.58 11.89
CA ARG A 50 8.52 1.72 13.08
C ARG A 50 8.14 2.99 13.83
N ASP A 51 8.08 2.89 15.15
CA ASP A 51 8.03 4.03 16.06
C ASP A 51 9.39 4.17 16.76
N GLU A 52 9.85 5.40 16.99
CA GLU A 52 11.18 5.68 17.54
C GLU A 52 11.23 5.55 19.07
N HIS A 53 10.08 5.58 19.74
CA HIS A 53 9.99 5.66 21.19
C HIS A 53 9.40 4.41 21.83
N LYS A 54 8.71 3.56 21.05
CA LYS A 54 8.07 2.36 21.57
C LYS A 54 7.94 1.24 20.53
N THR A 55 7.77 0.02 21.03
CA THR A 55 7.25 -1.09 20.23
C THR A 55 5.78 -0.84 19.94
N LEU A 56 5.37 -1.04 18.69
CA LEU A 56 3.97 -0.93 18.29
C LEU A 56 3.19 -2.16 18.74
N THR A 57 1.98 -1.95 19.25
CA THR A 57 1.05 -3.07 19.47
C THR A 57 0.42 -3.50 18.15
N LYS A 58 -0.18 -4.70 18.15
CA LYS A 58 -0.89 -5.22 16.99
C LYS A 58 -2.01 -4.28 16.56
N GLU A 59 -2.78 -3.75 17.51
CA GLU A 59 -3.92 -2.87 17.26
C GLU A 59 -3.49 -1.56 16.60
N GLU A 60 -2.32 -1.03 16.96
CA GLU A 60 -1.76 0.16 16.33
C GLU A 60 -1.34 -0.09 14.89
N VAL A 61 -0.72 -1.25 14.63
CA VAL A 61 -0.34 -1.69 13.28
C VAL A 61 -1.58 -1.93 12.42
N ASP A 62 -2.60 -2.61 12.96
CA ASP A 62 -3.85 -2.92 12.27
C ASP A 62 -4.64 -1.65 11.94
N LEU A 63 -4.65 -0.65 12.84
CA LEU A 63 -5.27 0.66 12.59
C LEU A 63 -4.55 1.40 11.46
N LEU A 64 -3.21 1.43 11.48
CA LEU A 64 -2.42 2.06 10.44
C LEU A 64 -2.63 1.35 9.09
N TRP A 65 -2.63 0.03 9.09
CA TRP A 65 -2.92 -0.76 7.90
C TRP A 65 -4.33 -0.46 7.35
N SER A 66 -5.33 -0.36 8.22
CA SER A 66 -6.70 0.01 7.84
C SER A 66 -6.77 1.38 7.17
N ASN A 67 -5.99 2.35 7.66
CA ASN A 67 -5.88 3.67 7.03
C ASN A 67 -5.21 3.62 5.65
N VAL A 68 -4.15 2.81 5.50
CA VAL A 68 -3.51 2.57 4.20
C VAL A 68 -4.52 1.95 3.21
N VAL A 69 -5.24 0.91 3.64
CA VAL A 69 -6.27 0.25 2.83
C VAL A 69 -7.35 1.25 2.40
N ALA A 70 -7.81 2.11 3.32
CA ALA A 70 -8.82 3.12 3.02
C ALA A 70 -8.34 4.12 1.95
N VAL A 71 -7.10 4.62 2.04
CA VAL A 71 -6.53 5.53 1.03
C VAL A 71 -6.36 4.84 -0.31
N MET A 72 -5.86 3.61 -0.33
CA MET A 72 -5.68 2.84 -1.56
C MET A 72 -7.01 2.52 -2.25
N LYS A 73 -8.07 2.20 -1.48
CA LYS A 73 -9.42 1.98 -2.03
C LYS A 73 -10.00 3.24 -2.68
N LYS A 74 -9.72 4.43 -2.13
CA LYS A 74 -10.13 5.72 -2.74
C LYS A 74 -9.48 5.96 -4.10
N GLU A 75 -8.27 5.45 -4.32
CA GLU A 75 -7.60 5.49 -5.62
C GLU A 75 -8.10 4.40 -6.58
N GLY A 76 -9.05 3.55 -6.18
CA GLY A 76 -9.58 2.46 -7.00
C GLY A 76 -8.80 1.16 -6.88
N ALA A 77 -7.89 1.04 -5.91
CA ALA A 77 -7.21 -0.23 -5.64
C ALA A 77 -8.15 -1.22 -4.96
N THR A 78 -8.06 -2.50 -5.37
CA THR A 78 -8.72 -3.61 -4.70
C THR A 78 -7.68 -4.40 -3.90
N ILE A 79 -7.85 -4.44 -2.58
CA ILE A 79 -6.99 -5.14 -1.64
C ILE A 79 -7.75 -6.37 -1.13
N ARG A 80 -7.07 -7.52 -1.10
CA ARG A 80 -7.60 -8.80 -0.56
C ARG A 80 -7.18 -8.95 0.88
#